data_AF-A0A2N8HEB8-F1
#
_entry.id   AF-A0A2N8HEB8-F1
#
_cell.length_a   1.000
_cell.length_b   1.000
_cell.length_c   1.000
_cell.angle_alpha   90.00
_cell.angle_beta   90.00
_cell.angle_gamma   90.00
#
_symmetry.space_group_name_H-M   'P 1'
#
loop_
_entity.id
_entity.type
_entity.pdbx_description
1 polymer ?
#
loop_
_entity_poly.entity_id
_entity_poly.type
_entity_poly.pdbx_seq_one_letter_code
_entity_poly.pdbx_strand_id
1 'polypeptide(L)'
;MWFALPGVTQDVGAPGMPNVDLETPSGQKLAQERASIRKFFVLLYLAVILPAMENQSDLCREKDLYPLMLAAFPEQELKECPQGLQHLMNARVRELKDAVDGKRELKTIPFNPEDRELFLFLAQYGMEDVCQQVMNWIRQEVNASGDMDQESFVQAFRKFRDKVRSGHLVMPEAVED
;
A
#
# COMPACT_ATOMS: atom_id res chain seq x y z
N MET A 1 9.82 -53.71 -14.39
CA MET A 1 10.50 -53.13 -13.20
C MET A 1 10.73 -51.66 -13.53
N TRP A 2 9.74 -50.77 -13.28
CA TRP A 2 9.63 -49.90 -12.09
C TRP A 2 10.98 -49.19 -11.79
N PHE A 3 11.09 -47.86 -11.80
CA PHE A 3 10.24 -46.91 -11.09
C PHE A 3 10.07 -45.57 -11.84
N ALA A 4 8.82 -45.13 -12.01
CA ALA A 4 8.49 -43.72 -12.11
C ALA A 4 8.40 -43.18 -10.67
N LEU A 5 9.19 -42.16 -10.35
CA LEU A 5 8.98 -41.35 -9.16
C LEU A 5 7.94 -40.30 -9.52
N PRO A 6 6.76 -40.25 -8.89
CA PRO A 6 5.95 -39.05 -8.93
C PRO A 6 6.64 -38.04 -8.02
N GLY A 7 7.25 -37.02 -8.63
CA GLY A 7 7.57 -35.79 -7.93
C GLY A 7 6.26 -35.20 -7.44
N VAL A 8 6.02 -35.28 -6.14
CA VAL A 8 4.96 -34.55 -5.46
C VAL A 8 5.29 -33.07 -5.67
N THR A 9 4.63 -32.43 -6.63
CA THR A 9 4.38 -31.00 -6.56
C THR A 9 3.53 -30.81 -5.31
N GLN A 10 4.17 -30.44 -4.20
CA GLN A 10 3.45 -29.81 -3.11
C GLN A 10 2.90 -28.51 -3.71
N ASP A 11 1.63 -28.57 -4.10
CA ASP A 11 0.78 -27.41 -4.16
C ASP A 11 0.78 -26.82 -2.75
N VAL A 12 1.75 -25.95 -2.50
CA VAL A 12 1.74 -25.08 -1.34
C VAL A 12 0.65 -24.09 -1.68
N GLY A 13 -0.60 -24.51 -1.42
CA GLY A 13 -1.75 -23.65 -1.53
C GLY A 13 -1.40 -22.36 -0.81
N ALA A 14 -1.60 -21.23 -1.51
CA ALA A 14 -1.58 -19.92 -0.89
C ALA A 14 -2.37 -20.01 0.43
N PRO A 15 -1.92 -19.40 1.53
CA PRO A 15 -2.61 -19.47 2.82
C PRO A 15 -4.08 -19.18 2.57
N GLY A 16 -4.92 -20.20 2.69
CA GLY A 16 -6.33 -20.08 2.35
C GLY A 16 -6.91 -19.00 3.25
N MET A 17 -7.53 -17.98 2.65
CA MET A 17 -8.25 -16.96 3.41
C MET A 17 -9.10 -17.68 4.46
N PRO A 18 -8.97 -17.35 5.76
CA PRO A 18 -9.80 -18.00 6.76
C PRO A 18 -11.25 -17.82 6.32
N ASN A 19 -11.99 -18.93 6.23
CA ASN A 19 -13.38 -18.93 5.83
C ASN A 19 -14.20 -18.30 6.96
N VAL A 20 -14.18 -16.97 7.02
CA VAL A 20 -14.86 -16.19 8.05
C VAL A 20 -16.24 -15.85 7.52
N ASP A 21 -17.26 -16.35 8.21
CA ASP A 21 -18.63 -15.93 7.98
C ASP A 21 -18.74 -14.41 8.24
N LEU A 22 -18.94 -13.65 7.17
CA LEU A 22 -19.00 -12.19 7.17
C LEU A 22 -20.23 -11.66 7.90
N GLU A 23 -21.23 -12.50 8.17
CA GLU A 23 -22.42 -12.10 8.94
C GLU A 23 -22.17 -12.13 10.45
N THR A 24 -21.06 -12.73 10.90
CA THR A 24 -20.66 -12.71 12.31
C THR A 24 -20.00 -11.38 12.69
N PRO A 25 -20.08 -10.94 13.96
CA PRO A 25 -19.34 -9.77 14.44
C PRO A 25 -17.83 -9.84 14.15
N SER A 26 -17.24 -11.04 14.19
CA SER A 26 -15.84 -11.29 13.81
C SER A 26 -15.59 -11.08 12.32
N GLY A 27 -16.50 -11.52 11.46
CA GLY A 27 -16.41 -11.33 10.01
C GLY A 27 -16.56 -9.88 9.60
N GLN A 28 -17.52 -9.17 10.20
CA GLN A 28 -17.69 -7.73 10.00
C GLN A 28 -16.44 -6.94 10.43
N LYS A 29 -15.86 -7.30 11.58
CA LYS A 29 -14.59 -6.70 12.03
C LYS A 29 -13.45 -6.97 11.04
N LEU A 30 -13.30 -8.20 10.56
CA LEU A 30 -12.27 -8.52 9.57
C LEU A 30 -12.46 -7.74 8.26
N ALA A 31 -13.69 -7.64 7.75
CA ALA A 31 -14.00 -6.86 6.56
C ALA A 31 -13.67 -5.37 6.74
N GLN A 32 -14.01 -4.81 7.91
CA GLN A 32 -13.67 -3.42 8.25
C GLN A 32 -12.16 -3.19 8.34
N GLU A 33 -11.42 -4.11 8.97
CA GLU A 33 -9.96 -4.05 9.07
C GLU A 33 -9.31 -4.17 7.69
N ARG A 34 -9.80 -5.07 6.82
CA ARG A 34 -9.34 -5.16 5.42
C ARG A 34 -9.59 -3.87 4.65
N ALA A 35 -10.76 -3.25 4.82
CA ALA A 35 -11.10 -1.99 4.17
C ALA A 35 -10.22 -0.83 4.65
N SER A 36 -9.93 -0.74 5.94
CA SER A 36 -9.03 0.30 6.47
C SER A 36 -7.59 0.10 6.00
N ILE A 37 -7.10 -1.15 5.95
CA ILE A 37 -5.80 -1.49 5.35
C ILE A 37 -5.77 -1.03 3.89
N ARG A 38 -6.74 -1.39 3.05
CA ARG A 38 -6.79 -0.97 1.63
C ARG A 38 -6.72 0.55 1.50
N LYS A 39 -7.59 1.27 2.22
CA LYS A 39 -7.63 2.75 2.20
C LYS A 39 -6.27 3.35 2.58
N PHE A 40 -5.67 2.86 3.66
CA PHE A 40 -4.35 3.32 4.10
C PHE A 40 -3.28 3.10 3.03
N PHE A 41 -3.21 1.91 2.42
CA PHE A 41 -2.21 1.62 1.40
C PHE A 41 -2.39 2.47 0.15
N VAL A 42 -3.62 2.71 -0.32
CA VAL A 42 -3.85 3.64 -1.44
C VAL A 42 -3.28 5.02 -1.11
N LEU A 43 -3.61 5.57 0.05
CA LEU A 43 -3.14 6.90 0.44
C LEU A 43 -1.63 6.94 0.69
N LEU A 44 -1.05 5.84 1.19
CA LEU A 44 0.39 5.71 1.39
C LEU A 44 1.12 5.77 0.05
N TYR A 45 0.68 5.01 -0.95
CA TYR A 45 1.27 5.04 -2.29
C TYR A 45 1.15 6.42 -2.92
N LEU A 46 -0.01 7.09 -2.79
CA LEU A 46 -0.19 8.46 -3.26
C LEU A 46 0.74 9.44 -2.53
N ALA A 47 1.03 9.23 -1.24
CA ALA A 47 1.98 10.04 -0.47
C ALA A 47 3.43 9.84 -0.93
N VAL A 48 3.74 8.77 -1.66
CA VAL A 48 5.06 8.56 -2.30
C VAL A 48 5.08 9.10 -3.73
N ILE A 49 4.03 8.82 -4.51
CA ILE A 49 3.95 9.12 -5.93
C ILE A 49 3.77 10.63 -6.19
N LEU A 50 2.83 11.27 -5.49
CA LEU A 50 2.50 12.69 -5.74
C LEU A 50 3.70 13.62 -5.53
N PRO A 51 4.47 13.53 -4.42
CA PRO A 51 5.63 14.39 -4.26
C PRO A 51 6.67 14.26 -5.37
N ALA A 52 6.91 13.04 -5.86
CA ALA A 52 7.84 12.79 -6.95
C ALA A 52 7.39 13.44 -8.26
N MET A 53 6.08 13.45 -8.53
CA MET A 53 5.52 14.06 -9.72
C MET A 53 5.45 15.59 -9.62
N GLU A 54 5.11 16.11 -8.44
CA GLU A 54 4.96 17.54 -8.18
C GLU A 54 6.29 18.29 -8.17
N ASN A 55 7.38 17.62 -7.79
CA ASN A 55 8.69 18.23 -7.59
C ASN A 55 9.73 17.70 -8.58
N GLN A 56 9.30 17.06 -9.67
CA GLN A 56 10.20 16.34 -10.59
C GLN A 56 11.34 17.21 -11.15
N SER A 57 11.12 18.51 -11.34
CA SER A 57 12.14 19.47 -11.77
C SER A 57 13.16 19.86 -10.69
N ASP A 58 12.77 19.72 -9.42
CA ASP A 58 13.48 20.27 -8.27
C ASP A 58 14.23 19.18 -7.48
N LEU A 59 13.90 17.91 -7.72
CA LEU A 59 14.52 16.75 -7.10
C LEU A 59 15.86 16.44 -7.76
N CYS A 60 16.93 16.50 -6.98
CA CYS A 60 18.28 16.18 -7.45
C CYS A 60 18.66 14.72 -7.10
N ARG A 61 18.10 14.18 -6.01
CA ARG A 61 18.35 12.83 -5.49
C ARG A 61 17.08 12.25 -4.90
N GLU A 62 16.97 10.92 -4.86
CA GLU A 62 15.86 10.20 -4.22
C GLU A 62 15.63 10.65 -2.76
N LYS A 63 16.70 10.89 -2.00
CA LYS A 63 16.62 11.34 -0.61
C LYS A 63 15.89 12.69 -0.43
N ASP A 64 15.81 13.51 -1.48
CA ASP A 64 15.10 14.79 -1.45
C ASP A 64 13.57 14.58 -1.33
N LEU A 65 13.07 13.38 -1.63
CA LEU A 65 11.68 12.99 -1.43
C LEU A 65 11.32 12.68 0.02
N TYR A 66 12.30 12.31 0.85
CA TYR A 66 12.03 11.78 2.19
C TYR A 66 11.27 12.75 3.11
N PRO A 67 11.59 14.06 3.15
CA PRO A 67 10.81 15.03 3.90
C PRO A 67 9.37 15.18 3.36
N LEU A 68 9.19 15.08 2.04
CA LEU A 68 7.89 15.22 1.40
C LEU A 68 7.00 13.99 1.65
N MET A 69 7.58 12.80 1.60
CA MET A 69 6.92 11.54 1.98
C MET A 69 6.45 11.58 3.45
N LEU A 70 7.28 12.10 4.36
CA LEU A 70 6.89 12.30 5.77
C LEU A 70 5.74 13.29 5.92
N ALA A 71 5.79 14.42 5.20
CA ALA A 71 4.76 15.45 5.26
C ALA A 71 3.42 14.95 4.69
N ALA A 72 3.45 14.08 3.68
CA ALA A 72 2.26 13.54 3.04
C ALA A 72 1.74 12.25 3.70
N PHE A 73 2.44 11.69 4.69
CA PHE A 73 2.12 10.40 5.30
C PHE A 73 0.68 10.38 5.87
N PRO A 74 -0.15 9.36 5.54
CA PRO A 74 -1.55 9.28 5.95
C PRO A 74 -1.71 8.81 7.40
N GLU A 75 -1.28 9.64 8.36
CA GLU A 75 -1.26 9.30 9.78
C GLU A 75 -2.68 9.06 10.35
N GLN A 76 -3.68 9.79 9.86
CA GLN A 76 -5.05 9.63 10.35
C GLN A 76 -5.63 8.29 9.92
N GLU A 77 -5.40 7.89 8.67
CA GLU A 77 -5.88 6.62 8.15
C GLU A 77 -5.10 5.44 8.74
N LEU A 78 -3.84 5.64 9.14
CA LEU A 78 -3.11 4.64 9.91
C LEU A 78 -3.79 4.36 11.27
N LYS A 79 -4.34 5.37 11.95
CA LYS A 79 -5.01 5.19 13.26
C LYS A 79 -6.27 4.32 13.16
N GLU A 80 -6.87 4.24 11.97
CA GLU A 80 -8.03 3.39 11.66
C GLU A 80 -7.63 1.93 11.33
N CYS A 81 -6.34 1.67 11.12
CA CYS A 81 -5.83 0.33 10.79
C CYS A 81 -5.64 -0.54 12.05
N PRO A 82 -5.48 -1.87 11.91
CA PRO A 82 -5.15 -2.73 13.03
C PRO A 82 -3.83 -2.35 13.72
N GLN A 83 -3.75 -2.57 15.03
CA GLN A 83 -2.60 -2.16 15.86
C GLN A 83 -1.25 -2.69 15.36
N GLY A 84 -1.23 -3.90 14.80
CA GLY A 84 -0.01 -4.47 14.22
C GLY A 84 0.54 -3.63 13.06
N LEU A 85 -0.34 -3.18 12.15
CA LEU A 85 0.06 -2.28 11.06
C LEU A 85 0.50 -0.91 11.58
N GLN A 86 -0.21 -0.37 12.57
CA GLN A 86 0.17 0.89 13.22
C GLN A 86 1.60 0.82 13.78
N HIS A 87 1.94 -0.25 14.47
CA HIS A 87 3.28 -0.43 15.03
C HIS A 87 4.35 -0.49 13.94
N LEU A 88 4.13 -1.33 12.92
CA LEU A 88 5.01 -1.52 11.79
C LEU A 88 5.26 -0.21 11.02
N MET A 89 4.22 0.57 10.74
CA MET A 89 4.35 1.81 9.99
C MET A 89 4.96 2.94 10.81
N ASN A 90 4.62 3.05 12.10
CA ASN A 90 5.23 4.04 12.99
C ASN A 90 6.74 3.81 13.18
N ALA A 91 7.19 2.55 13.20
CA ALA A 91 8.61 2.24 13.19
C ALA A 91 9.29 2.79 11.93
N ARG A 92 8.71 2.54 10.74
CA ARG A 92 9.23 3.04 9.46
C ARG A 92 9.23 4.57 9.37
N VAL A 93 8.18 5.23 9.85
CA VAL A 93 8.12 6.69 9.94
C VAL A 93 9.24 7.23 10.83
N ARG A 94 9.55 6.56 11.95
CA ARG A 94 10.67 6.95 12.82
C ARG A 94 12.01 6.81 12.12
N GLU A 95 12.24 5.69 11.42
CA GLU A 95 13.47 5.49 10.64
C GLU A 95 13.63 6.55 9.54
N LEU A 96 12.52 6.90 8.86
CA LEU A 96 12.51 7.93 7.84
C LEU A 96 12.80 9.32 8.44
N LYS A 97 12.25 9.64 9.62
CA LYS A 97 12.58 10.87 10.36
C LYS A 97 14.06 10.93 10.72
N ASP A 98 14.62 9.85 11.25
CA ASP A 98 16.05 9.77 11.58
C ASP A 98 16.93 9.96 10.33
N ALA A 99 16.47 9.48 9.17
CA ALA A 99 17.17 9.68 7.91
C ALA A 99 17.10 11.11 7.37
N VAL A 100 15.93 11.75 7.49
CA VAL A 100 15.77 13.18 7.16
C VAL A 100 16.62 14.06 8.07
N ASP A 101 16.73 13.71 9.35
CA ASP A 101 17.58 14.39 10.32
C ASP A 101 19.09 14.09 10.13
N GLY A 102 19.46 13.24 9.16
CA GLY A 102 20.85 12.86 8.89
C GLY A 102 21.48 11.94 9.96
N LYS A 103 20.68 11.38 10.87
CA LYS A 103 21.14 10.50 11.96
C LYS A 103 21.42 9.08 11.47
N ARG A 104 20.81 8.68 10.36
CA ARG A 104 20.88 7.32 9.80
C ARG A 104 20.79 7.38 8.27
N GLU A 105 21.44 6.43 7.60
CA GLU A 105 21.11 6.14 6.21
C GLU A 105 20.07 5.02 6.13
N LEU A 106 19.06 5.20 5.27
CA LEU A 106 18.13 4.13 4.94
C LEU A 106 18.82 3.14 3.99
N LYS A 107 18.69 1.85 4.30
CA LYS A 107 19.21 0.76 3.47
C LYS A 107 18.24 0.34 2.37
N THR A 108 16.98 0.72 2.52
CA THR A 108 15.87 0.37 1.63
C THR A 108 14.99 1.60 1.43
N ILE A 109 14.24 1.61 0.34
CA ILE A 109 13.23 2.63 0.06
C ILE A 109 12.23 2.66 1.24
N PRO A 110 11.85 3.85 1.73
CA PRO A 110 10.84 3.95 2.79
C PRO A 110 9.53 3.31 2.33
N PHE A 111 8.88 2.55 3.22
CA PHE A 111 7.62 1.85 2.93
C PHE A 111 7.69 0.81 1.79
N ASN A 112 8.85 0.17 1.61
CA ASN A 112 9.04 -0.90 0.62
C ASN A 112 7.95 -1.99 0.75
N PRO A 113 7.16 -2.26 -0.30
CA PRO A 113 6.14 -3.32 -0.29
C PRO A 113 6.70 -4.73 -0.15
N GLU A 114 7.98 -4.95 -0.49
CA GLU A 114 8.65 -6.26 -0.37
C GLU A 114 9.18 -6.55 1.04
N ASP A 115 8.85 -5.68 2.01
CA ASP A 115 9.23 -5.91 3.39
C ASP A 115 8.56 -7.17 3.97
N ARG A 116 9.39 -8.09 4.47
CA ARG A 116 8.94 -9.39 4.96
C ARG A 116 7.99 -9.28 6.16
N GLU A 117 8.22 -8.36 7.10
CA GLU A 117 7.33 -8.21 8.26
C GLU A 117 5.97 -7.67 7.82
N LEU A 118 5.96 -6.74 6.86
CA LEU A 118 4.73 -6.21 6.29
C LEU A 118 3.96 -7.29 5.53
N PHE A 119 4.64 -8.08 4.70
CA PHE A 119 4.06 -9.21 3.97
C PHE A 119 3.42 -10.22 4.93
N LEU A 120 4.13 -10.64 5.97
CA LEU A 120 3.62 -11.59 6.96
C LEU A 120 2.45 -11.04 7.77
N PHE A 121 2.42 -9.73 8.01
CA PHE A 121 1.26 -9.08 8.64
C PHE A 121 0.05 -9.13 7.71
N LEU A 122 0.21 -8.75 6.44
CA LEU A 122 -0.88 -8.72 5.45
C LEU A 122 -1.45 -10.12 5.16
N ALA A 123 -0.62 -11.16 5.20
CA ALA A 123 -1.06 -12.54 5.05
C ALA A 123 -2.08 -12.98 6.12
N GLN A 124 -2.03 -12.41 7.33
CA GLN A 124 -3.03 -12.68 8.38
C GLN A 124 -4.43 -12.19 7.98
N TYR A 125 -4.49 -11.26 7.03
CA TYR A 125 -5.70 -10.69 6.48
C TYR A 125 -6.05 -11.27 5.10
N GLY A 126 -5.22 -12.13 4.50
CA GLY A 126 -5.38 -12.58 3.11
C GLY A 126 -5.22 -11.41 2.11
N MET A 127 -4.28 -10.51 2.38
CA MET A 127 -4.04 -9.27 1.64
C MET A 127 -2.59 -9.18 1.13
N GLU A 128 -1.93 -10.31 0.87
CA GLU A 128 -0.54 -10.40 0.44
C GLU A 128 -0.24 -9.60 -0.83
N ASP A 129 -1.24 -9.46 -1.70
CA ASP A 129 -1.15 -8.80 -3.00
C ASP A 129 -1.67 -7.34 -2.97
N VAL A 130 -2.06 -6.81 -1.80
CA VAL A 130 -2.67 -5.46 -1.70
C VAL A 130 -1.81 -4.37 -2.35
N CYS A 131 -0.49 -4.46 -2.24
CA CYS A 131 0.43 -3.52 -2.87
C CYS A 131 0.28 -3.51 -4.40
N GLN A 132 0.18 -4.70 -5.00
CA GLN A 132 -0.01 -4.84 -6.44
C GLN A 132 -1.41 -4.37 -6.85
N GLN A 133 -2.45 -4.79 -6.12
CA GLN A 133 -3.82 -4.37 -6.40
C GLN A 133 -4.00 -2.85 -6.32
N VAL A 134 -3.40 -2.20 -5.32
CA VAL A 134 -3.42 -0.74 -5.16
C VAL A 134 -2.80 -0.06 -6.38
N MET A 135 -1.63 -0.54 -6.83
CA MET A 135 -0.96 0.02 -8.01
C MET A 135 -1.75 -0.17 -9.30
N ASN A 136 -2.37 -1.34 -9.48
CA ASN A 136 -3.25 -1.61 -10.62
C ASN A 136 -4.47 -0.67 -10.59
N TRP A 137 -5.10 -0.50 -9.45
CA TRP A 137 -6.28 0.36 -9.31
C TRP A 137 -5.97 1.84 -9.54
N ILE A 138 -4.89 2.36 -8.93
CA ILE A 138 -4.42 3.73 -9.18
C ILE A 138 -4.19 3.94 -10.68
N ARG A 139 -3.53 2.99 -11.34
CA ARG A 139 -3.28 3.05 -12.78
C ARG A 139 -4.57 3.10 -13.58
N GLN A 140 -5.55 2.24 -13.29
CA GLN A 140 -6.84 2.21 -13.99
C GLN A 140 -7.61 3.53 -13.83
N GLU A 141 -7.73 4.03 -12.60
CA GLU A 141 -8.50 5.23 -12.28
C GLU A 141 -7.88 6.50 -12.87
N VAL A 142 -6.55 6.60 -12.86
CA VAL A 142 -5.85 7.74 -13.43
C VAL A 142 -5.83 7.66 -14.96
N ASN A 143 -5.53 6.50 -15.55
CA ASN A 143 -5.45 6.35 -17.02
C ASN A 143 -6.81 6.45 -17.71
N ALA A 144 -7.91 6.24 -17.00
CA ALA A 144 -9.26 6.53 -17.50
C ALA A 144 -9.43 8.00 -17.96
N SER A 145 -8.51 8.89 -17.57
CA SER A 145 -8.55 10.31 -17.91
C SER A 145 -7.95 10.67 -19.29
N GLY A 146 -7.39 9.69 -20.03
CA GLY A 146 -6.83 9.90 -21.38
C GLY A 146 -5.45 10.58 -21.41
N ASP A 147 -5.03 11.04 -22.59
CA ASP A 147 -3.77 11.80 -22.76
C ASP A 147 -3.87 13.15 -22.04
N MET A 148 -3.05 13.33 -21.00
CA MET A 148 -3.00 14.54 -20.18
C MET A 148 -1.60 15.12 -20.16
N ASP A 149 -1.49 16.44 -20.11
CA ASP A 149 -0.23 17.10 -19.75
C ASP A 149 0.13 16.82 -18.28
N GLN A 150 1.39 17.09 -17.90
CA GLN A 150 1.91 16.79 -16.56
C GLN A 150 1.11 17.48 -15.46
N GLU A 151 0.69 18.73 -15.65
CA GLU A 151 -0.08 19.48 -14.65
C GLU A 151 -1.46 18.85 -14.43
N SER A 152 -2.17 18.56 -15.51
CA SER A 152 -3.47 17.89 -15.50
C SER A 152 -3.37 16.50 -14.88
N PHE A 153 -2.29 15.77 -15.17
CA PHE A 153 -2.01 14.46 -14.60
C PHE A 153 -1.79 14.53 -13.08
N VAL A 154 -0.99 15.48 -12.59
CA VAL A 154 -0.82 15.73 -11.14
C VAL A 154 -2.16 16.12 -10.49
N GLN A 155 -2.96 16.97 -11.13
CA GLN A 155 -4.28 17.35 -10.63
C GLN A 155 -5.24 16.15 -10.57
N ALA A 156 -5.17 15.21 -11.51
CA ALA A 156 -5.96 13.98 -11.48
C ALA A 156 -5.60 13.12 -10.25
N PHE A 157 -4.32 12.93 -9.96
CA PHE A 157 -3.87 12.22 -8.75
C PHE A 157 -4.30 12.92 -7.45
N ARG A 158 -4.24 14.27 -7.39
CA ARG A 158 -4.74 15.03 -6.22
C ARG A 158 -6.23 14.81 -6.00
N LYS A 159 -7.03 14.94 -7.06
CA LYS A 159 -8.49 14.68 -7.01
C LYS A 159 -8.78 13.24 -6.60
N PHE A 160 -8.05 12.29 -7.15
CA PHE A 160 -8.16 10.87 -6.78
C PHE A 160 -7.87 10.66 -5.28
N ARG A 161 -6.74 11.17 -4.78
CA ARG A 161 -6.39 11.15 -3.34
C ARG A 161 -7.50 11.73 -2.48
N ASP A 162 -8.05 12.88 -2.85
CA ASP A 162 -9.05 13.58 -2.04
C ASP A 162 -10.40 12.82 -2.04
N LYS A 163 -10.78 12.19 -3.16
CA LYS A 163 -11.93 11.28 -3.24
C LYS A 163 -11.75 10.03 -2.37
N VAL A 164 -10.57 9.42 -2.38
CA VAL A 164 -10.26 8.26 -1.54
C VAL A 164 -10.29 8.63 -0.06
N ARG A 165 -9.64 9.74 0.31
CA ARG A 165 -9.60 10.23 1.69
C ARG A 165 -10.99 10.50 2.25
N SER A 166 -11.84 11.16 1.46
CA SER A 166 -13.22 11.49 1.83
C SER A 166 -14.20 10.31 1.75
N GLY A 167 -13.79 9.16 1.23
CA GLY A 167 -14.64 7.99 1.04
C GLY A 167 -15.62 8.08 -0.13
N HIS A 168 -15.53 9.12 -0.98
CA HIS A 168 -16.30 9.21 -2.23
C HIS A 168 -15.85 8.17 -3.26
N LEU A 169 -14.60 7.71 -3.14
CA LEU A 169 -14.05 6.63 -3.95
C LEU A 169 -13.44 5.59 -3.01
N VAL A 170 -13.85 4.34 -3.16
CA VAL A 170 -13.41 3.23 -2.30
C VAL A 170 -12.84 2.16 -3.20
N MET A 171 -11.62 1.71 -2.86
CA MET A 171 -10.98 0.61 -3.58
C MET A 171 -11.84 -0.66 -3.43
N PRO A 172 -12.13 -1.38 -4.53
CA PRO A 172 -12.82 -2.66 -4.46
C PRO A 172 -11.98 -3.70 -3.71
N GLU A 173 -12.60 -4.83 -3.34
CA GLU A 173 -11.89 -5.91 -2.62
C GLU A 173 -10.87 -6.65 -3.49
N ALA A 174 -11.13 -6.70 -4.78
CA ALA A 174 -10.26 -7.24 -5.80
C ALA A 174 -10.26 -6.28 -7.00
N VAL A 175 -9.10 -6.12 -7.62
CA VAL A 175 -8.90 -5.31 -8.82
C VAL A 175 -8.51 -6.27 -9.92
N GLU A 176 -9.33 -6.36 -10.97
CA GLU A 176 -9.02 -7.18 -12.14
C GLU A 176 -7.78 -6.62 -12.86
N ASP A 177 -6.92 -7.51 -13.37
CA ASP A 177 -5.71 -7.15 -14.14
C ASP A 177 -6.05 -6.54 -15.51
#